data_AF-A0A2V1DPC1-F1
#
_entry.id   AF-A0A2V1DPC1-F1
#
_cell.length_a   1.000
_cell.length_b   1.000
_cell.length_c   1.000
_cell.angle_alpha   90.00
_cell.angle_beta   90.00
_cell.angle_gamma   90.00
#
_symmetry.space_group_name_H-M   'P 1'
#
loop_
_entity.id
_entity.type
_entity.pdbx_description
1 polymer ?
#
loop_
_entity_poly.entity_id
_entity_poly.type
_entity_poly.pdbx_seq_one_letter_code
_entity_poly.pdbx_strand_id
1 'polypeptide(L)'
;LQCPRTTILITSIQFEQIFVINAPWRTDRKDAMSLIASYHDISFKWINGVNSTQITDSAFPPGKHQEIPPGARGCWRAHMNALQHVVAQNLSTALIFEDDVDWDIRLRSQLLNLSRASRNLPKLITHANKKPHTSPTIPQKQTQDPIDLAHRSSMPISQLTSTSISNEAPYGVDWDVLWLGHCGATLPPPSPMSPDRIVQLNDETVPSPSHLRRRRNAAQDEFASLYPPYTRVYHRTANSTLCLHAYAVTRRGARKLLYQFGIRGLGQGYDFALSDYCGGGARGEREGEGERPMCLTVQPPLYSQFWSERGESDIMATGREGRMSGSRYIRRSVRMGLEGLVGG
;
A
#
# COMPACT_ATOMS: atom_id res chain seq x y z
N LEU A 1 -33.41 31.09 8.15
CA LEU A 1 -32.86 30.98 6.78
C LEU A 1 -31.39 30.62 6.90
N GLN A 2 -31.09 29.34 6.95
CA GLN A 2 -29.74 28.82 7.17
C GLN A 2 -29.33 28.12 5.87
N CYS A 3 -28.27 28.62 5.23
CA CYS A 3 -27.77 28.06 3.97
C CYS A 3 -27.59 26.54 4.11
N PRO A 4 -28.07 25.74 3.14
CA PRO A 4 -27.68 24.34 3.09
C PRO A 4 -26.17 24.30 2.85
N ARG A 5 -25.43 23.67 3.76
CA ARG A 5 -24.06 23.24 3.50
C ARG A 5 -24.16 22.28 2.32
N THR A 6 -23.68 22.71 1.16
CA THR A 6 -23.47 21.83 0.02
C THR A 6 -22.55 20.72 0.48
N THR A 7 -23.12 19.55 0.80
CA THR A 7 -22.36 18.32 0.94
C THR A 7 -21.74 18.10 -0.43
N ILE A 8 -20.44 18.35 -0.57
CA ILE A 8 -19.69 17.94 -1.75
C ILE A 8 -19.81 16.42 -1.79
N LEU A 9 -20.72 15.92 -2.64
CA LEU A 9 -20.79 14.52 -3.01
C LEU A 9 -19.53 14.25 -3.82
N ILE A 10 -18.55 13.60 -3.19
CA ILE A 10 -17.29 13.23 -3.83
C ILE A 10 -17.59 12.06 -4.77
N THR A 11 -17.90 12.37 -6.03
CA THR A 11 -18.30 11.38 -7.03
C THR A 11 -17.11 10.61 -7.63
N SER A 12 -15.87 11.10 -7.50
CA SER A 12 -14.68 10.38 -7.97
C SER A 12 -13.52 10.40 -6.96
N ILE A 13 -13.58 9.49 -5.99
CA ILE A 13 -12.45 9.14 -5.10
C ILE A 13 -11.44 8.22 -5.84
N GLN A 14 -11.18 8.50 -7.12
CA GLN A 14 -10.52 7.54 -8.03
C GLN A 14 -9.15 8.04 -8.48
N PHE A 15 -8.21 7.11 -8.57
CA PHE A 15 -6.98 7.29 -9.34
C PHE A 15 -7.34 7.41 -10.81
N GLU A 16 -6.53 8.10 -11.62
CA GLU A 16 -6.84 8.32 -13.04
C GLU A 16 -7.08 7.01 -13.80
N GLN A 17 -6.33 5.96 -13.45
CA GLN A 17 -6.58 4.61 -13.93
C GLN A 17 -6.39 3.59 -12.81
N ILE A 18 -7.26 2.59 -12.78
CA ILE A 18 -7.09 1.40 -11.96
C ILE A 18 -6.73 0.23 -12.87
N PHE A 19 -5.71 -0.52 -12.49
CA PHE A 19 -5.28 -1.75 -13.15
C PHE A 19 -5.44 -2.94 -12.21
N VAL A 20 -5.82 -4.09 -12.76
CA VAL A 20 -5.81 -5.36 -12.04
C VAL A 20 -4.92 -6.34 -12.78
N ILE A 21 -3.90 -6.84 -12.09
CA ILE A 21 -3.05 -7.91 -12.59
C ILE A 21 -3.74 -9.24 -12.31
N ASN A 22 -4.08 -9.96 -13.38
CA ASN A 22 -4.72 -11.27 -13.29
C ASN A 22 -4.06 -12.25 -14.25
N ALA A 23 -3.78 -13.45 -13.76
CA ALA A 23 -3.35 -14.54 -14.62
C ALA A 23 -4.48 -14.88 -15.62
N PRO A 24 -4.28 -14.81 -16.95
CA PRO A 24 -5.37 -14.95 -17.92
C PRO A 24 -6.18 -16.25 -17.80
N TRP A 25 -5.56 -17.30 -17.26
CA TRP A 25 -6.18 -18.61 -17.02
C TRP A 25 -7.00 -18.69 -15.72
N ARG A 26 -7.00 -17.66 -14.87
CA ARG A 26 -7.79 -17.55 -13.63
C ARG A 26 -9.05 -16.72 -13.84
N THR A 27 -9.94 -17.25 -14.67
CA THR A 27 -11.24 -16.63 -14.98
C THR A 27 -12.13 -16.53 -13.74
N ASP A 28 -12.05 -17.50 -12.82
CA ASP A 28 -12.72 -17.47 -11.51
C ASP A 28 -12.38 -16.20 -10.70
N ARG A 29 -11.11 -15.78 -10.71
CA ARG A 29 -10.67 -14.54 -10.06
C ARG A 29 -11.13 -13.30 -10.83
N LYS A 30 -11.21 -13.36 -12.17
CA LYS A 30 -11.77 -12.27 -12.98
C LYS A 30 -13.24 -12.01 -12.67
N ASP A 31 -14.03 -13.08 -12.58
CA ASP A 31 -15.46 -13.00 -12.29
C ASP A 31 -15.67 -12.38 -10.90
N ALA A 32 -14.94 -12.89 -9.89
CA ALA A 32 -15.01 -12.36 -8.54
C ALA A 32 -14.57 -10.89 -8.44
N MET A 33 -13.45 -10.52 -9.08
CA MET A 33 -12.96 -9.13 -9.07
C MET A 33 -13.93 -8.18 -9.78
N SER A 34 -14.50 -8.60 -10.91
CA SER A 34 -15.48 -7.79 -11.66
C SER A 34 -16.72 -7.50 -10.82
N LEU A 35 -17.19 -8.50 -10.06
CA LEU A 35 -18.35 -8.38 -9.19
C LEU A 35 -18.09 -7.50 -7.95
N ILE A 36 -16.97 -7.69 -7.24
CA ILE A 36 -16.69 -6.83 -6.08
C ILE A 36 -16.44 -5.38 -6.47
N ALA A 37 -15.85 -5.15 -7.65
CA ALA A 37 -15.59 -3.81 -8.17
C ALA A 37 -16.88 -3.09 -8.54
N SER A 38 -17.87 -3.79 -9.11
CA SER A 38 -19.16 -3.18 -9.46
C SER A 38 -19.92 -2.66 -8.23
N TYR A 39 -19.76 -3.29 -7.06
CA TYR A 39 -20.38 -2.83 -5.82
C TYR A 39 -19.86 -1.46 -5.33
N HIS A 40 -18.68 -1.04 -5.78
CA HIS A 40 -18.08 0.24 -5.44
C HIS A 40 -17.92 1.18 -6.64
N ASP A 41 -18.57 0.88 -7.77
CA ASP A 41 -18.42 1.62 -9.03
C ASP A 41 -16.94 1.78 -9.45
N ILE A 42 -16.13 0.75 -9.21
CA ILE A 42 -14.70 0.74 -9.52
C ILE A 42 -14.53 0.24 -10.95
N SER A 43 -14.16 1.15 -11.85
CA SER A 43 -13.76 0.83 -13.22
C SER A 43 -12.27 0.58 -13.30
N PHE A 44 -11.85 -0.50 -13.97
CA PHE A 44 -10.44 -0.88 -14.07
C PHE A 44 -10.10 -1.51 -15.43
N LYS A 45 -8.80 -1.62 -15.73
CA LYS A 45 -8.26 -2.30 -16.90
C LYS A 45 -7.45 -3.53 -16.48
N TRP A 46 -7.55 -4.60 -17.25
CA TRP A 46 -6.76 -5.81 -17.00
C TRP A 46 -5.31 -5.64 -17.45
N ILE A 47 -4.39 -6.15 -16.63
CA ILE A 47 -3.01 -6.43 -17.00
C ILE A 47 -2.84 -7.94 -16.89
N ASN A 48 -2.38 -8.58 -17.97
CA ASN A 48 -2.16 -10.02 -17.95
C ASN A 48 -0.98 -10.36 -17.04
N GLY A 49 -1.21 -11.27 -16.10
CA GLY A 49 -0.16 -12.01 -15.41
C GLY A 49 0.67 -12.78 -16.41
N VAL A 50 1.96 -12.92 -16.13
CA VAL A 50 2.92 -13.52 -17.07
C VAL A 50 3.39 -14.85 -16.51
N ASN A 51 3.27 -15.91 -17.31
CA ASN A 51 3.88 -17.18 -16.95
C ASN A 51 5.40 -17.06 -17.13
N SER A 52 6.16 -17.40 -16.09
CA SER A 52 7.62 -17.31 -16.10
C SER A 52 8.29 -18.09 -17.21
N THR A 53 7.66 -19.15 -17.73
CA THR A 53 8.18 -19.95 -18.86
C THR A 53 8.17 -19.17 -20.18
N GLN A 54 7.40 -18.09 -20.27
CA GLN A 54 7.30 -17.22 -21.44
C GLN A 54 8.33 -16.08 -21.42
N ILE A 55 9.11 -15.95 -20.34
CA ILE A 55 10.10 -14.88 -20.19
C ILE A 55 11.46 -15.41 -20.62
N THR A 56 12.01 -14.87 -21.71
CA THR A 56 13.37 -15.20 -22.16
C THR A 56 14.42 -14.54 -21.26
N ASP A 57 15.61 -15.13 -21.18
CA ASP A 57 16.70 -14.60 -20.33
C ASP A 57 17.08 -13.16 -20.70
N SER A 58 17.03 -12.83 -22.00
CA SER A 58 17.27 -11.48 -22.54
C SER A 58 16.27 -10.42 -22.09
N ALA A 59 15.12 -10.80 -21.54
CA ALA A 59 14.11 -9.86 -21.05
C ALA A 59 14.40 -9.36 -19.62
N PHE A 60 15.33 -9.98 -18.90
CA PHE A 60 15.67 -9.57 -17.54
C PHE A 60 16.74 -8.46 -17.54
N PRO A 61 16.63 -7.47 -16.63
CA PRO A 61 17.71 -6.54 -16.39
C PRO A 61 18.89 -7.23 -15.69
N PRO A 62 20.07 -6.58 -15.59
CA PRO A 62 21.20 -7.14 -14.85
C PRO A 62 20.83 -7.55 -13.42
N GLY A 63 21.40 -8.63 -12.91
CA GLY A 63 21.15 -9.05 -11.55
C GLY A 63 21.24 -10.56 -11.36
N LYS A 64 20.50 -11.04 -10.37
CA LYS A 64 20.49 -12.45 -9.95
C LYS A 64 19.10 -13.04 -10.19
N HIS A 65 18.51 -12.75 -11.35
CA HIS A 65 17.14 -13.16 -11.64
C HIS A 65 16.97 -14.68 -11.68
N GLN A 66 18.06 -15.44 -11.90
CA GLN A 66 18.04 -16.90 -11.82
C GLN A 66 17.82 -17.42 -10.39
N GLU A 67 18.16 -16.64 -9.36
CA GLU A 67 17.91 -16.98 -7.94
C GLU A 67 16.46 -16.68 -7.52
N ILE A 68 15.70 -15.99 -8.37
CA ILE A 68 14.30 -15.60 -8.11
C ILE A 68 13.37 -16.74 -8.51
N PRO A 69 12.44 -17.17 -7.63
CA PRO A 69 11.47 -18.21 -7.96
C PRO A 69 10.71 -17.93 -9.26
N PRO A 70 10.36 -18.95 -10.07
CA PRO A 70 9.66 -18.76 -11.34
C PRO A 70 8.44 -17.83 -11.22
N GLY A 71 7.58 -18.09 -10.25
CA GLY A 71 6.47 -17.22 -9.88
C GLY A 71 6.81 -15.74 -9.72
N ALA A 72 7.81 -15.47 -8.90
CA ALA A 72 8.26 -14.11 -8.60
C ALA A 72 8.78 -13.38 -9.85
N ARG A 73 9.35 -14.11 -10.82
CA ARG A 73 9.74 -13.55 -12.13
C ARG A 73 8.53 -13.16 -12.96
N GLY A 74 7.49 -14.00 -12.98
CA GLY A 74 6.20 -13.70 -13.63
C GLY A 74 5.50 -12.49 -13.01
N CYS A 75 5.47 -12.44 -11.67
CA CYS A 75 4.95 -11.33 -10.88
C CYS A 75 5.68 -10.02 -11.25
N TRP A 76 7.02 -9.99 -11.15
CA TRP A 76 7.82 -8.83 -11.57
C TRP A 76 7.45 -8.35 -12.96
N ARG A 77 7.37 -9.25 -13.95
CA ARG A 77 7.10 -8.88 -15.33
C ARG A 77 5.72 -8.25 -15.49
N ALA A 78 4.70 -8.79 -14.82
CA ALA A 78 3.35 -8.24 -14.84
C ALA A 78 3.29 -6.83 -14.25
N HIS A 79 3.96 -6.59 -13.12
CA HIS A 79 4.06 -5.24 -12.54
C HIS A 79 4.81 -4.27 -13.45
N MET A 80 5.92 -4.69 -14.07
CA MET A 80 6.63 -3.84 -15.03
C MET A 80 5.76 -3.49 -16.24
N ASN A 81 4.90 -4.40 -16.71
CA ASN A 81 3.94 -4.11 -17.79
C ASN A 81 2.92 -3.06 -17.34
N ALA A 82 2.35 -3.18 -16.14
CA ALA A 82 1.45 -2.17 -15.58
C ALA A 82 2.12 -0.78 -15.52
N LEU A 83 3.36 -0.70 -15.06
CA LEU A 83 4.12 0.56 -15.02
C LEU A 83 4.41 1.10 -16.42
N GLN A 84 4.69 0.25 -17.41
CA GLN A 84 4.83 0.66 -18.81
C GLN A 84 3.55 1.32 -19.33
N HIS A 85 2.36 0.79 -19.00
CA HIS A 85 1.09 1.43 -19.34
C HIS A 85 0.95 2.83 -18.73
N VAL A 86 1.32 3.00 -17.45
CA VAL A 86 1.31 4.32 -16.78
C VAL A 86 2.14 5.35 -17.54
N VAL A 87 3.35 4.97 -17.95
CA VAL A 87 4.26 5.87 -18.67
C VAL A 87 3.80 6.10 -20.12
N ALA A 88 3.46 5.03 -20.85
CA ALA A 88 3.11 5.10 -22.26
C ALA A 88 1.80 5.87 -22.52
N GLN A 89 0.82 5.73 -21.62
CA GLN A 89 -0.46 6.43 -21.72
C GLN A 89 -0.44 7.81 -21.04
N ASN A 90 0.72 8.24 -20.52
CA ASN A 90 0.88 9.51 -19.84
C ASN A 90 -0.14 9.69 -18.70
N LEU A 91 -0.35 8.66 -17.88
CA LEU A 91 -1.29 8.71 -16.75
C LEU A 91 -0.66 9.44 -15.57
N SER A 92 -1.37 10.36 -14.92
CA SER A 92 -0.85 11.10 -13.75
C SER A 92 -0.66 10.18 -12.55
N THR A 93 -1.64 9.31 -12.31
CA THR A 93 -1.66 8.33 -11.22
C THR A 93 -2.29 7.04 -11.68
N ALA A 94 -1.84 5.91 -11.12
CA ALA A 94 -2.51 4.64 -11.31
C ALA A 94 -2.49 3.81 -10.03
N LEU A 95 -3.61 3.15 -9.74
CA LEU A 95 -3.72 2.12 -8.69
C LEU A 95 -3.63 0.75 -9.34
N ILE A 96 -2.79 -0.13 -8.80
CA ILE A 96 -2.53 -1.46 -9.32
C ILE A 96 -2.91 -2.46 -8.23
N PHE A 97 -3.79 -3.40 -8.58
CA PHE A 97 -4.27 -4.49 -7.73
C PHE A 97 -3.74 -5.84 -8.18
N GLU A 98 -3.52 -6.75 -7.22
CA GLU A 98 -3.54 -8.20 -7.45
C GLU A 98 -5.01 -8.70 -7.56
N ASP A 99 -5.25 -9.77 -8.30
CA ASP A 99 -6.60 -10.27 -8.60
C ASP A 99 -7.33 -10.98 -7.44
N ASP A 100 -6.60 -11.31 -6.38
CA ASP A 100 -7.14 -11.88 -5.14
C ASP A 100 -7.30 -10.83 -4.03
N VAL A 101 -7.25 -9.54 -4.36
CA VAL A 101 -7.49 -8.46 -3.41
C VAL A 101 -8.97 -8.39 -2.97
N ASP A 102 -9.18 -7.92 -1.75
CA ASP A 102 -10.48 -7.61 -1.15
C ASP A 102 -10.36 -6.38 -0.23
N TRP A 103 -11.50 -5.82 0.15
CA TRP A 103 -11.60 -4.59 0.94
C TRP A 103 -12.88 -4.55 1.78
N ASP A 104 -12.97 -3.56 2.66
CA ASP A 104 -14.15 -3.36 3.51
C ASP A 104 -15.28 -2.70 2.70
N ILE A 105 -16.54 -3.09 2.93
CA ILE A 105 -17.72 -2.43 2.33
C ILE A 105 -17.76 -0.90 2.57
N ARG A 106 -17.00 -0.39 3.55
CA ARG A 106 -16.84 1.03 3.86
C ARG A 106 -15.65 1.69 3.14
N LEU A 107 -15.13 1.10 2.06
CA LEU A 107 -13.93 1.57 1.35
C LEU A 107 -13.95 3.07 1.02
N ARG A 108 -15.10 3.62 0.60
CA ARG A 108 -15.22 5.04 0.23
C ARG A 108 -14.82 5.98 1.38
N SER A 109 -15.21 5.70 2.62
CA SER A 109 -14.82 6.54 3.76
C SER A 109 -13.35 6.38 4.12
N GLN A 110 -12.79 5.18 3.95
CA GLN A 110 -11.36 4.93 4.16
C GLN A 110 -10.52 5.71 3.13
N LEU A 111 -10.94 5.71 1.86
CA LEU A 111 -10.25 6.44 0.79
C LEU A 111 -10.35 7.96 0.96
N LEU A 112 -11.47 8.47 1.50
CA LEU A 112 -11.57 9.88 1.88
C LEU A 112 -10.50 10.27 2.91
N ASN A 113 -10.32 9.47 3.96
CA ASN A 113 -9.27 9.73 4.95
C ASN A 113 -7.87 9.55 4.38
N LEU A 114 -7.66 8.54 3.52
CA LEU A 114 -6.42 8.37 2.78
C LEU A 114 -6.09 9.63 1.95
N SER A 115 -7.07 10.21 1.25
CA SER A 115 -6.88 11.42 0.44
C SER A 115 -6.37 12.61 1.27
N ARG A 116 -6.84 12.73 2.52
CA ARG A 116 -6.40 13.79 3.44
C ARG A 116 -4.99 13.50 3.92
N ALA A 117 -4.70 12.26 4.30
CA ALA A 117 -3.39 11.87 4.79
C ALA A 117 -2.31 11.97 3.70
N SER A 118 -2.51 11.37 2.53
CA SER A 118 -1.52 11.27 1.46
C SER A 118 -1.10 12.64 0.88
N ARG A 119 -1.99 13.65 0.92
CA ARG A 119 -1.68 15.02 0.48
C ARG A 119 -0.86 15.82 1.49
N ASN A 120 -0.91 15.48 2.77
CA ASN A 120 -0.24 16.22 3.83
C ASN A 120 1.05 15.54 4.30
N LEU A 121 1.08 14.21 4.27
CA LEU A 121 2.17 13.41 4.79
C LEU A 121 3.54 13.69 4.14
N PRO A 122 3.68 13.91 2.81
CA PRO A 122 4.96 14.29 2.21
C PRO A 122 5.58 15.55 2.81
N LYS A 123 4.75 16.55 3.15
CA LYS A 123 5.20 17.81 3.76
C LYS A 123 5.67 17.59 5.20
N LEU A 124 4.92 16.79 5.97
CA LEU A 124 5.31 16.40 7.33
C LEU A 124 6.65 15.67 7.35
N ILE A 125 6.81 14.65 6.50
CA ILE A 125 8.05 13.89 6.37
C ILE A 125 9.21 14.79 5.94
N THR A 126 9.01 15.66 4.96
CA THR A 126 10.06 16.58 4.49
C THR A 126 10.47 17.56 5.60
N HIS A 127 9.51 18.04 6.40
CA HIS A 127 9.80 18.90 7.55
C HIS A 127 10.56 18.14 8.66
N ALA A 128 10.16 16.90 8.95
CA ALA A 128 10.83 16.05 9.92
C ALA A 128 12.29 15.76 9.51
N ASN A 129 12.54 15.41 8.24
CA ASN A 129 13.88 15.12 7.73
C ASN A 129 14.83 16.33 7.72
N LYS A 130 14.30 17.57 7.64
CA LYS A 130 15.11 18.80 7.64
C LYS A 130 15.63 19.17 9.03
N LYS A 131 14.97 18.72 10.10
CA LYS A 131 15.49 18.95 11.44
C LYS A 131 16.60 17.93 11.68
N PRO A 132 17.81 18.36 12.06
CA PRO A 132 18.88 17.43 12.31
C PRO A 132 18.43 16.41 13.35
N HIS A 133 18.67 15.12 13.09
CA HIS A 133 18.79 14.12 14.13
C HIS A 133 20.08 14.38 14.95
N THR A 134 20.34 15.64 15.33
CA THR A 134 21.05 15.86 16.57
C THR A 134 20.13 15.28 17.61
N SER A 135 20.43 14.05 18.05
CA SER A 135 20.10 13.67 19.42
C SER A 135 20.40 14.91 20.24
N PRO A 136 19.42 15.54 20.89
CA PRO A 136 19.79 16.41 21.97
C PRO A 136 20.68 15.52 22.86
N THR A 137 21.67 16.11 23.51
CA THR A 137 22.26 15.49 24.69
C THR A 137 21.13 15.40 25.73
N ILE A 138 20.13 14.55 25.47
CA ILE A 138 19.07 14.17 26.37
C ILE A 138 19.81 13.30 27.39
N PRO A 139 19.78 13.65 28.68
CA PRO A 139 20.42 12.84 29.70
C PRO A 139 20.04 11.38 29.49
N GLN A 140 21.04 10.50 29.35
CA GLN A 140 20.91 9.05 29.07
C GLN A 140 20.22 8.24 30.19
N LYS A 141 19.33 8.85 30.98
CA LYS A 141 18.69 8.27 32.17
C LYS A 141 17.18 8.16 32.12
N GLN A 142 16.51 8.50 31.02
CA GLN A 142 15.11 8.15 30.83
C GLN A 142 14.98 7.33 29.55
N THR A 143 14.80 6.03 29.71
CA THR A 143 14.19 5.19 28.67
C THR A 143 12.84 5.81 28.34
N GLN A 144 12.77 6.55 27.23
CA GLN A 144 11.53 7.22 26.83
C GLN A 144 10.51 6.14 26.46
N ASP A 145 9.31 6.25 27.03
CA ASP A 145 8.20 5.33 26.75
C ASP A 145 7.93 5.28 25.23
N PRO A 146 7.95 4.09 24.59
CA PRO A 146 7.61 3.94 23.17
C PRO A 146 6.25 4.55 22.78
N ILE A 147 5.27 4.54 23.69
CA ILE A 147 3.94 5.12 23.47
C ILE A 147 4.04 6.65 23.37
N ASP A 148 4.78 7.29 24.27
CA ASP A 148 5.04 8.74 24.23
C ASP A 148 5.76 9.15 22.93
N LEU A 149 6.74 8.36 22.50
CA LEU A 149 7.46 8.59 21.24
C LEU A 149 6.54 8.45 20.03
N ALA A 150 5.66 7.46 20.02
CA ALA A 150 4.67 7.27 18.96
C ALA A 150 3.68 8.44 18.89
N HIS A 151 3.20 8.93 20.05
CA HIS A 151 2.34 10.11 20.14
C HIS A 151 3.03 11.37 19.61
N ARG A 152 4.28 11.63 20.00
CA ARG A 152 5.04 12.80 19.52
C ARG A 152 5.39 12.75 18.02
N SER A 153 5.51 11.55 17.47
CA SER A 153 5.72 11.34 16.02
C SER A 153 4.45 11.54 15.18
N SER A 154 3.30 11.77 15.83
CA SER A 154 1.98 11.63 15.22
C SER A 154 1.17 12.93 15.25
N MET A 155 0.49 13.21 14.13
CA MET A 155 -0.50 14.28 14.01
C MET A 155 -1.90 13.68 13.82
N PRO A 156 -2.91 14.06 14.62
CA PRO A 156 -4.30 13.63 14.38
C PRO A 156 -4.82 14.09 13.02
N ILE A 157 -5.52 13.21 12.30
CA ILE A 157 -6.11 13.51 10.98
C ILE A 157 -7.12 14.67 11.04
N SER A 158 -7.74 14.90 12.20
CA SER A 158 -8.65 16.04 12.45
C SER A 158 -7.96 17.39 12.42
N GLN A 159 -6.64 17.45 12.65
CA GLN A 159 -5.84 18.68 12.61
C GLN A 159 -5.35 19.05 11.20
N LEU A 160 -5.60 18.20 10.19
CA LEU A 160 -5.22 18.49 8.81
C LEU A 160 -6.11 19.60 8.23
N THR A 161 -5.49 20.69 7.79
CA THR A 161 -6.13 21.93 7.33
C THR A 161 -6.61 21.91 5.88
N SER A 162 -6.42 20.80 5.14
CA SER A 162 -6.79 20.73 3.72
C SER A 162 -8.29 20.52 3.52
N THR A 163 -9.00 21.61 3.19
CA THR A 163 -10.45 21.62 2.93
C THR A 163 -10.83 21.42 1.46
N SER A 164 -9.97 21.77 0.50
CA SER A 164 -10.24 21.51 -0.93
C SER A 164 -9.56 20.22 -1.39
N ILE A 165 -10.36 19.24 -1.79
CA ILE A 165 -9.88 18.05 -2.53
C ILE A 165 -9.82 18.46 -4.00
N SER A 166 -8.64 18.37 -4.62
CA SER A 166 -8.55 18.49 -6.08
C SER A 166 -9.24 17.28 -6.70
N ASN A 167 -10.19 17.51 -7.60
CA ASN A 167 -10.81 16.43 -8.37
C ASN A 167 -9.81 15.73 -9.30
N GLU A 168 -8.75 16.44 -9.72
CA GLU A 168 -7.72 15.92 -10.64
C GLU A 168 -6.67 15.07 -9.91
N ALA A 169 -6.39 15.38 -8.64
CA ALA A 169 -5.38 14.69 -7.83
C ALA A 169 -5.86 14.51 -6.38
N PRO A 170 -6.90 13.69 -6.14
CA PRO A 170 -7.51 13.55 -4.81
C PRO A 170 -6.52 13.05 -3.76
N TYR A 171 -5.55 12.23 -4.16
CA TYR A 171 -4.51 11.69 -3.29
C TYR A 171 -3.20 12.49 -3.30
N GLY A 172 -3.13 13.59 -4.05
CA GLY A 172 -1.89 14.34 -4.32
C GLY A 172 -0.93 13.58 -5.24
N VAL A 173 0.16 14.26 -5.62
CA VAL A 173 1.19 13.73 -6.55
C VAL A 173 2.62 13.91 -6.03
N ASP A 174 2.78 14.36 -4.78
CA ASP A 174 4.08 14.59 -4.15
C ASP A 174 4.76 13.30 -3.63
N TRP A 175 4.14 12.14 -3.89
CA TRP A 175 4.63 10.80 -3.55
C TRP A 175 5.00 10.01 -4.82
N ASP A 176 5.89 9.03 -4.67
CA ASP A 176 6.26 8.10 -5.74
C ASP A 176 5.40 6.83 -5.68
N VAL A 177 5.17 6.30 -4.48
CA VAL A 177 4.37 5.09 -4.23
C VAL A 177 3.41 5.30 -3.05
N LEU A 178 2.14 4.87 -3.20
CA LEU A 178 1.24 4.60 -2.07
C LEU A 178 1.07 3.09 -1.94
N TRP A 179 1.59 2.50 -0.86
CA TRP A 179 1.42 1.09 -0.56
C TRP A 179 0.12 0.92 0.24
N LEU A 180 -0.95 0.44 -0.41
CA LEU A 180 -2.30 0.45 0.17
C LEU A 180 -2.78 -0.93 0.60
N GLY A 181 -2.15 -1.99 0.08
CA GLY A 181 -2.40 -3.37 0.44
C GLY A 181 -1.09 -4.12 0.64
N HIS A 182 -0.90 -4.64 1.85
CA HIS A 182 0.31 -5.34 2.28
C HIS A 182 -0.03 -6.33 3.40
N CYS A 183 0.84 -7.32 3.63
CA CYS A 183 0.70 -8.26 4.73
C CYS A 183 1.19 -7.68 6.07
N GLY A 184 1.96 -6.59 6.05
CA GLY A 184 2.48 -5.91 7.23
C GLY A 184 3.53 -4.87 6.86
N ALA A 185 3.74 -3.90 7.74
CA ALA A 185 4.76 -2.88 7.62
C ALA A 185 5.32 -2.55 9.01
N THR A 186 6.56 -2.07 9.06
CA THR A 186 7.13 -1.48 10.27
C THR A 186 6.99 0.04 10.21
N LEU A 187 6.93 0.65 11.39
CA LEU A 187 6.95 2.09 11.51
C LEU A 187 8.37 2.61 11.24
N PRO A 188 8.53 3.81 10.64
CA PRO A 188 9.83 4.47 10.60
C PRO A 188 10.30 4.76 12.04
N PRO A 189 11.60 5.01 12.29
CA PRO A 189 12.08 5.46 13.58
C PRO A 189 11.25 6.65 14.12
N PRO A 190 11.01 6.77 15.43
CA PRO A 190 10.24 7.88 15.98
C PRO A 190 10.82 9.25 15.63
N SER A 191 9.95 10.23 15.35
CA SER A 191 10.31 11.62 15.07
C SER A 191 9.65 12.57 16.10
N PRO A 192 10.14 12.61 17.35
CA PRO A 192 9.45 13.28 18.45
C PRO A 192 9.47 14.82 18.38
N MET A 193 10.34 15.41 17.56
CA MET A 193 10.47 16.87 17.41
C MET A 193 9.62 17.45 16.26
N SER A 194 9.17 16.59 15.36
CA SER A 194 8.41 16.94 14.16
C SER A 194 7.60 15.73 13.73
N PRO A 195 6.26 15.75 13.87
CA PRO A 195 5.43 14.62 13.45
C PRO A 195 5.68 14.25 11.99
N ASP A 196 5.90 12.95 11.74
CA ASP A 196 6.10 12.34 10.42
C ASP A 196 5.04 11.28 10.11
N ARG A 197 4.02 11.16 10.97
CA ARG A 197 2.89 10.23 10.87
C ARG A 197 1.58 10.98 11.04
N ILE A 198 0.52 10.44 10.44
CA ILE A 198 -0.85 10.90 10.64
C ILE A 198 -1.65 9.78 11.28
N VAL A 199 -2.45 10.09 12.30
CA VAL A 199 -3.27 9.08 13.01
C VAL A 199 -4.76 9.40 12.90
N GLN A 200 -5.54 8.37 12.65
CA GLN A 200 -7.00 8.41 12.74
C GLN A 200 -7.42 7.49 13.89
N LEU A 201 -7.96 8.11 14.94
CA LEU A 201 -8.51 7.39 16.09
C LEU A 201 -9.96 6.97 15.81
N ASN A 202 -10.43 5.95 16.53
CA ASN A 202 -11.81 5.48 16.50
C ASN A 202 -12.30 5.09 15.09
N ASP A 203 -11.43 4.49 14.29
CA ASP A 203 -11.79 3.95 12.99
C ASP A 203 -12.48 2.58 13.14
N GLU A 204 -13.80 2.57 12.99
CA GLU A 204 -14.61 1.34 13.06
C GLU A 204 -14.29 0.32 11.95
N THR A 205 -13.48 0.66 10.96
CA THR A 205 -12.99 -0.29 9.94
C THR A 205 -11.73 -1.02 10.36
N VAL A 206 -11.03 -0.57 11.40
CA VAL A 206 -9.84 -1.22 11.96
C VAL A 206 -10.26 -2.39 12.85
N PRO A 207 -9.72 -3.61 12.67
CA PRO A 207 -10.00 -4.73 13.56
C PRO A 207 -9.52 -4.49 15.00
N SER A 208 -9.97 -5.34 15.94
CA SER A 208 -9.42 -5.32 17.30
C SER A 208 -7.91 -5.62 17.29
N PRO A 209 -7.13 -5.10 18.25
CA PRO A 209 -5.68 -5.27 18.28
C PRO A 209 -5.21 -6.73 18.13
N SER A 210 -5.92 -7.68 18.73
CA SER A 210 -5.64 -9.11 18.63
C SER A 210 -5.59 -9.65 17.18
N HIS A 211 -6.31 -9.03 16.25
CA HIS A 211 -6.37 -9.40 14.83
C HIS A 211 -5.35 -8.64 13.95
N LEU A 212 -4.62 -7.67 14.50
CA LEU A 212 -3.60 -6.90 13.78
C LEU A 212 -2.29 -7.67 13.74
N ARG A 213 -2.20 -8.66 12.84
CA ARG A 213 -1.03 -9.52 12.66
C ARG A 213 -0.94 -10.08 11.25
N ARG A 214 0.29 -10.16 10.73
CA ARG A 214 0.59 -10.67 9.38
C ARG A 214 0.03 -12.07 9.11
N ARG A 215 0.13 -12.96 10.09
CA ARG A 215 -0.38 -14.34 10.03
C ARG A 215 -0.86 -14.80 11.41
N ARG A 216 -1.63 -15.89 11.48
CA ARG A 216 -2.28 -16.35 12.73
C ARG A 216 -1.29 -16.47 13.89
N ASN A 217 -0.11 -17.04 13.60
CA ASN A 217 0.94 -17.32 14.58
C ASN A 217 2.08 -16.27 14.56
N ALA A 218 1.92 -15.14 13.87
CA ALA A 218 2.89 -14.06 13.94
C ALA A 218 2.67 -13.19 15.20
N ALA A 219 3.73 -12.49 15.58
CA ALA A 219 3.62 -11.36 16.49
C ALA A 219 2.60 -10.34 15.97
N GLN A 220 2.02 -9.61 16.90
CA GLN A 220 1.14 -8.49 16.59
C GLN A 220 1.94 -7.39 15.88
N ASP A 221 1.29 -6.68 14.95
CA ASP A 221 1.90 -5.55 14.28
C ASP A 221 2.26 -4.48 15.33
N GLU A 222 3.49 -3.95 15.24
CA GLU A 222 4.07 -3.06 16.26
C GLU A 222 3.16 -1.87 16.60
N PHE A 223 2.55 -1.23 15.60
CA PHE A 223 1.69 -0.06 15.83
C PHE A 223 0.49 -0.38 16.74
N ALA A 224 0.05 -1.64 16.79
CA ALA A 224 -1.13 -2.01 17.56
C ALA A 224 -0.91 -2.02 19.08
N SER A 225 0.35 -2.01 19.56
CA SER A 225 0.68 -1.78 20.96
C SER A 225 1.02 -0.31 21.27
N LEU A 226 1.32 0.49 20.25
CA LEU A 226 1.72 1.89 20.39
C LEU A 226 0.56 2.89 20.38
N TYR A 227 -0.58 2.49 19.81
CA TYR A 227 -1.76 3.35 19.71
C TYR A 227 -3.00 2.69 20.32
N PRO A 228 -4.01 3.49 20.73
CA PRO A 228 -5.28 2.96 21.19
C PRO A 228 -5.93 2.00 20.19
N PRO A 229 -6.78 1.06 20.63
CA PRO A 229 -7.58 0.22 19.74
C PRO A 229 -8.33 1.04 18.70
N TYR A 230 -8.56 0.46 17.52
CA TYR A 230 -9.26 1.11 16.40
C TYR A 230 -8.52 2.35 15.85
N THR A 231 -7.18 2.36 15.93
CA THR A 231 -6.36 3.42 15.32
C THR A 231 -5.84 2.99 13.96
N ARG A 232 -5.93 3.89 12.98
CA ARG A 232 -5.26 3.79 11.69
C ARG A 232 -4.12 4.80 11.61
N VAL A 233 -2.97 4.38 11.11
CA VAL A 233 -1.75 5.18 11.04
C VAL A 233 -1.31 5.29 9.59
N TYR A 234 -1.01 6.50 9.12
CA TYR A 234 -0.44 6.78 7.82
C TYR A 234 0.99 7.28 8.02
N HIS A 235 1.96 6.69 7.33
CA HIS A 235 3.37 7.01 7.54
C HIS A 235 4.20 6.67 6.30
N ARG A 236 5.47 7.09 6.31
CA ARG A 236 6.44 6.65 5.31
C ARG A 236 6.68 5.14 5.44
N THR A 237 6.82 4.44 4.33
CA THR A 237 7.28 3.04 4.33
C THR A 237 8.70 2.92 4.91
N ALA A 238 8.92 1.92 5.75
CA ALA A 238 10.25 1.47 6.16
C ALA A 238 10.72 0.28 5.29
N ASN A 239 11.93 -0.22 5.53
CA ASN A 239 12.59 -1.31 4.80
C ASN A 239 11.99 -2.72 5.08
N SER A 240 10.71 -2.81 5.43
CA SER A 240 10.04 -4.07 5.78
C SER A 240 8.52 -4.01 5.58
N THR A 241 8.10 -3.42 4.46
CA THR A 241 6.71 -3.55 3.99
C THR A 241 6.61 -4.80 3.12
N LEU A 242 5.71 -5.72 3.45
CA LEU A 242 5.67 -7.06 2.85
C LEU A 242 4.38 -7.29 2.07
N CYS A 243 4.46 -8.04 0.96
CA CYS A 243 3.38 -8.27 0.00
C CYS A 243 2.91 -7.00 -0.72
N LEU A 244 2.36 -7.16 -1.93
CA LEU A 244 1.99 -6.04 -2.80
C LEU A 244 0.56 -6.17 -3.38
N HIS A 245 -0.41 -6.43 -2.51
CA HIS A 245 -1.82 -6.64 -2.90
C HIS A 245 -2.43 -5.44 -3.63
N ALA A 246 -2.05 -4.24 -3.20
CA ALA A 246 -2.49 -2.99 -3.82
C ALA A 246 -1.46 -1.88 -3.61
N TYR A 247 -1.10 -1.18 -4.68
CA TYR A 247 -0.29 0.03 -4.58
C TYR A 247 -0.61 1.00 -5.70
N ALA A 248 -0.48 2.29 -5.41
CA ALA A 248 -0.57 3.33 -6.41
C ALA A 248 0.80 3.92 -6.72
N VAL A 249 0.94 4.42 -7.93
CA VAL A 249 2.13 5.13 -8.41
C VAL A 249 1.72 6.44 -9.07
N THR A 250 2.54 7.48 -8.89
CA THR A 250 2.50 8.65 -9.79
C THR A 250 3.25 8.32 -11.07
N ARG A 251 3.04 9.08 -12.15
CA ARG A 251 3.84 8.95 -13.38
C ARG A 251 5.34 9.02 -13.10
N ARG A 252 5.74 9.95 -12.21
CA ARG A 252 7.13 10.10 -11.76
C ARG A 252 7.61 8.82 -11.07
N GLY A 253 6.82 8.31 -10.12
CA GLY A 253 7.09 7.04 -9.45
C GLY A 253 7.24 5.87 -10.44
N ALA A 254 6.32 5.72 -11.39
CA ALA A 254 6.37 4.67 -12.40
C ALA A 254 7.65 4.71 -13.24
N ARG A 255 8.10 5.91 -13.66
CA ARG A 255 9.38 6.07 -14.37
C ARG A 255 10.57 5.65 -13.52
N LYS A 256 10.60 6.05 -12.23
CA LYS A 256 11.67 5.65 -11.30
C LYS A 256 11.68 4.14 -11.08
N LEU A 257 10.52 3.52 -10.92
CA LEU A 257 10.38 2.07 -10.72
C LEU A 257 10.78 1.26 -11.97
N LEU A 258 10.41 1.70 -13.17
CA LEU A 258 10.87 1.09 -14.43
C LEU A 258 12.39 1.20 -14.58
N TYR A 259 12.95 2.36 -14.25
CA TYR A 259 14.40 2.52 -14.25
C TYR A 259 15.08 1.59 -13.26
N GLN A 260 14.59 1.53 -12.01
CA GLN A 260 15.19 0.69 -10.98
C GLN A 260 15.08 -0.80 -11.30
N PHE A 261 13.89 -1.30 -11.62
CA PHE A 261 13.60 -2.73 -11.71
C PHE A 261 13.52 -3.28 -13.13
N GLY A 262 13.53 -2.42 -14.15
CA GLY A 262 13.57 -2.81 -15.56
C GLY A 262 14.89 -2.50 -16.25
N ILE A 263 15.76 -1.67 -15.66
CA ILE A 263 17.03 -1.25 -16.27
C ILE A 263 18.22 -1.49 -15.32
N ARG A 264 18.19 -0.98 -14.09
CA ARG A 264 19.34 -1.09 -13.18
C ARG A 264 19.56 -2.50 -12.68
N GLY A 265 18.51 -3.17 -12.21
CA GLY A 265 18.60 -4.58 -11.93
C GLY A 265 17.51 -5.18 -11.05
N LEU A 266 17.45 -6.51 -11.07
CA LEU A 266 16.52 -7.31 -10.27
C LEU A 266 17.28 -8.41 -9.53
N GLY A 267 17.15 -8.45 -8.20
CA GLY A 267 17.86 -9.41 -7.35
C GLY A 267 16.97 -10.28 -6.47
N GLN A 268 15.69 -9.95 -6.36
CA GLN A 268 14.72 -10.64 -5.50
C GLN A 268 13.29 -10.42 -6.01
N GLY A 269 12.31 -11.05 -5.36
CA GLY A 269 10.89 -10.83 -5.66
C GLY A 269 10.52 -9.35 -5.66
N TYR A 270 9.58 -8.97 -6.52
CA TYR A 270 9.27 -7.55 -6.77
C TYR A 270 8.78 -6.81 -5.52
N ASP A 271 8.02 -7.47 -4.66
CA ASP A 271 7.56 -6.95 -3.37
C ASP A 271 8.74 -6.62 -2.43
N PHE A 272 9.69 -7.53 -2.26
CA PHE A 272 10.90 -7.28 -1.47
C PHE A 272 11.75 -6.19 -2.10
N ALA A 273 11.93 -6.23 -3.43
CA ALA A 273 12.69 -5.24 -4.16
C ALA A 273 12.10 -3.83 -3.99
N LEU A 274 10.76 -3.72 -4.03
CA LEU A 274 10.05 -2.47 -3.78
C LEU A 274 10.17 -2.00 -2.32
N SER A 275 10.13 -2.92 -1.35
CA SER A 275 10.35 -2.61 0.07
C SER A 275 11.71 -1.98 0.30
N ASP A 276 12.77 -2.57 -0.28
CA ASP A 276 14.14 -2.05 -0.17
C ASP A 276 14.26 -0.69 -0.85
N TYR A 277 13.70 -0.55 -2.05
CA TYR A 277 13.66 0.73 -2.77
C TYR A 277 13.01 1.83 -1.92
N CYS A 278 11.82 1.55 -1.38
CA CYS A 278 11.08 2.49 -0.53
C CYS A 278 11.76 2.75 0.83
N GLY A 279 12.54 1.80 1.31
CA GLY A 279 13.44 1.94 2.46
C GLY A 279 14.66 2.82 2.20
N GLY A 280 15.02 3.05 0.93
CA GLY A 280 16.24 3.77 0.54
C GLY A 280 17.47 2.86 0.34
N GLY A 281 17.27 1.55 0.25
CA GLY A 281 18.32 0.53 0.05
C GLY A 281 18.40 0.00 -1.38
N ALA A 282 18.02 0.80 -2.37
CA ALA A 282 17.98 0.35 -3.76
C ALA A 282 19.39 0.02 -4.31
N ARG A 283 19.49 -1.10 -5.04
CA ARG A 283 20.76 -1.58 -5.63
C ARG A 283 21.44 -0.50 -6.48
N GLY A 284 22.71 -0.24 -6.19
CA GLY A 284 23.58 0.68 -6.92
C GLY A 284 23.51 2.14 -6.44
N GLU A 285 22.80 2.44 -5.37
CA GLU A 285 22.99 3.67 -4.61
C GLU A 285 24.00 3.38 -3.48
N ARG A 286 25.00 4.25 -3.28
CA ARG A 286 25.79 4.18 -2.05
C ARG A 286 24.89 4.59 -0.89
N GLU A 287 25.05 3.94 0.26
CA GLU A 287 24.32 4.34 1.47
C GLU A 287 24.48 5.84 1.71
N GLY A 288 23.35 6.58 1.68
CA GLY A 288 23.34 8.02 1.90
C GLY A 288 23.59 8.93 0.68
N GLU A 289 23.85 8.40 -0.53
CA GLU A 289 24.08 9.22 -1.73
C GLU A 289 22.87 9.32 -2.68
N GLY A 290 21.76 8.61 -2.42
CA GLY A 290 20.52 8.65 -3.21
C GLY A 290 19.36 9.42 -2.54
N GLU A 291 18.54 10.12 -3.33
CA GLU A 291 17.29 10.71 -2.82
C GLU A 291 16.30 9.59 -2.47
N ARG A 292 16.07 9.38 -1.17
CA ARG A 292 15.13 8.34 -0.72
C ARG A 292 13.74 8.57 -1.32
N PRO A 293 13.17 7.60 -2.06
CA PRO A 293 11.90 7.78 -2.76
C PRO A 293 10.74 8.00 -1.79
N MET A 294 9.80 8.86 -2.17
CA MET A 294 8.66 9.21 -1.31
C MET A 294 7.59 8.12 -1.38
N CYS A 295 7.78 7.06 -0.60
CA CYS A 295 6.83 5.97 -0.47
C CYS A 295 6.03 6.11 0.83
N LEU A 296 4.70 6.09 0.73
CA LEU A 296 3.78 6.20 1.86
C LEU A 296 2.98 4.89 2.02
N THR A 297 2.54 4.60 3.22
CA THR A 297 1.69 3.45 3.53
C THR A 297 0.67 3.78 4.61
N VAL A 298 -0.24 2.85 4.86
CA VAL A 298 -1.30 2.92 5.87
C VAL A 298 -1.41 1.59 6.61
N GLN A 299 -1.44 1.65 7.95
CA GLN A 299 -1.59 0.50 8.84
C GLN A 299 -2.88 0.63 9.69
N PRO A 300 -3.74 -0.40 9.74
CA PRO A 300 -3.72 -1.59 8.89
C PRO A 300 -3.94 -1.23 7.40
N PRO A 301 -3.65 -2.14 6.45
CA PRO A 301 -3.86 -1.88 5.03
C PRO A 301 -5.34 -1.65 4.70
N LEU A 302 -5.63 -0.94 3.60
CA LEU A 302 -7.01 -0.75 3.10
C LEU A 302 -7.49 -1.94 2.28
N TYR A 303 -6.52 -2.61 1.65
CA TYR A 303 -6.73 -3.75 0.77
C TYR A 303 -5.95 -4.93 1.31
N SER A 304 -6.53 -6.12 1.30
CA SER A 304 -5.82 -7.33 1.71
C SER A 304 -6.13 -8.48 0.78
N GLN A 305 -5.24 -9.46 0.72
CA GLN A 305 -5.52 -10.70 0.02
C GLN A 305 -6.76 -11.38 0.61
N PHE A 306 -7.54 -11.99 -0.26
CA PHE A 306 -8.64 -12.88 0.06
C PHE A 306 -8.22 -14.32 -0.17
N TRP A 307 -8.30 -15.11 0.88
CA TRP A 307 -8.12 -16.56 0.80
C TRP A 307 -9.49 -17.21 0.64
N SER A 308 -9.68 -17.92 -0.48
CA SER A 308 -10.83 -18.80 -0.64
C SER A 308 -10.53 -20.16 0.02
N GLU A 309 -11.55 -20.96 0.28
CA GLU A 309 -11.40 -22.31 0.84
C GLU A 309 -10.52 -23.24 -0.03
N ARG A 310 -10.30 -22.89 -1.30
CA ARG A 310 -9.48 -23.61 -2.29
C ARG A 310 -8.22 -22.84 -2.73
N GLY A 311 -7.89 -21.72 -2.08
CA GLY A 311 -6.95 -20.73 -2.63
C GLY A 311 -5.47 -21.04 -2.39
N GLU A 312 -4.80 -21.63 -3.39
CA GLU A 312 -3.36 -21.50 -3.59
C GLU A 312 -3.07 -20.34 -4.57
N SER A 313 -1.88 -19.72 -4.48
CA SER A 313 -1.40 -18.80 -5.52
C SER A 313 -0.75 -19.62 -6.63
N ASP A 314 -1.18 -19.43 -7.88
CA ASP A 314 -0.64 -20.22 -9.02
C ASP A 314 0.68 -19.66 -9.55
N ILE A 315 1.04 -18.46 -9.08
CA ILE A 315 2.27 -17.78 -9.46
C ILE A 315 3.29 -18.04 -8.35
N MET A 316 2.98 -17.68 -7.10
CA MET A 316 3.85 -17.96 -5.96
C MET A 316 3.35 -19.19 -5.23
N ALA A 317 4.18 -20.21 -5.01
CA ALA A 317 3.83 -21.41 -4.22
C ALA A 317 3.63 -21.13 -2.71
N THR A 318 3.19 -19.93 -2.33
CA THR A 318 2.86 -19.51 -0.98
C THR A 318 1.34 -19.61 -0.79
N GLY A 319 0.88 -20.76 -0.30
CA GLY A 319 -0.55 -21.05 -0.15
C GLY A 319 -0.89 -22.07 0.94
N ARG A 320 -0.03 -22.29 1.94
CA ARG A 320 -0.30 -23.29 3.00
C ARG A 320 -0.10 -22.75 4.41
N GLU A 321 -0.97 -21.84 4.84
CA GLU A 321 -1.21 -21.65 6.28
C GLU A 321 -2.72 -21.64 6.57
N GLY A 322 -3.30 -22.85 6.61
CA GLY A 322 -4.56 -23.14 7.29
C GLY A 322 -5.83 -22.81 6.51
N ARG A 323 -6.86 -23.65 6.71
CA ARG A 323 -8.24 -23.48 6.22
C ARG A 323 -8.85 -22.16 6.73
N MET A 324 -8.51 -21.05 6.12
CA MET A 324 -9.07 -19.73 6.44
C MET A 324 -9.70 -19.19 5.17
N SER A 325 -11.02 -19.04 5.17
CA SER A 325 -11.71 -18.20 4.21
C SER A 325 -11.79 -16.77 4.74
N GLY A 326 -11.58 -15.78 3.87
CA GLY A 326 -11.71 -14.36 4.19
C GLY A 326 -10.43 -13.55 3.98
N SER A 327 -10.42 -12.34 4.54
CA SER A 327 -9.32 -11.39 4.40
C SER A 327 -8.84 -10.90 5.75
N ARG A 328 -7.52 -10.84 5.90
CA ARG A 328 -6.88 -10.26 7.09
C ARG A 328 -7.09 -8.76 7.05
N TYR A 329 -7.07 -8.12 8.22
CA TYR A 329 -7.23 -6.67 8.38
C TYR A 329 -8.58 -6.08 7.96
N ILE A 330 -9.39 -6.78 7.17
CA ILE A 330 -10.70 -6.34 6.70
C ILE A 330 -11.79 -6.85 7.64
N ARG A 331 -12.63 -5.94 8.16
CA ARG A 331 -13.72 -6.30 9.09
C ARG A 331 -14.97 -6.77 8.37
N ARG A 332 -15.35 -6.09 7.29
CA ARG A 332 -16.54 -6.40 6.49
C ARG A 332 -16.14 -6.61 5.04
N SER A 333 -15.59 -7.79 4.76
CA SER A 333 -15.14 -8.22 3.44
C SER A 333 -16.27 -8.14 2.41
N VAL A 334 -16.02 -7.50 1.27
CA VAL A 334 -16.97 -7.48 0.15
C VAL A 334 -17.09 -8.89 -0.42
N ARG A 335 -15.97 -9.60 -0.61
CA ARG A 335 -15.96 -10.97 -1.13
C ARG A 335 -16.75 -11.97 -0.26
N MET A 336 -16.64 -11.90 1.07
CA MET A 336 -17.44 -12.72 1.98
C MET A 336 -18.93 -12.34 1.97
N GLY A 337 -19.24 -11.07 1.69
CA GLY A 337 -20.60 -10.56 1.71
C GLY A 337 -21.38 -10.77 0.41
N LEU A 338 -20.75 -11.31 -0.64
CA LEU A 338 -21.31 -11.33 -1.99
C LEU A 338 -22.69 -11.98 -2.09
N GLU A 339 -22.95 -13.08 -1.38
CA GLU A 339 -24.28 -13.72 -1.41
C GLU A 339 -25.40 -12.76 -0.98
N GLY A 340 -25.17 -11.99 0.10
CA GLY A 340 -26.12 -10.96 0.53
C GLY A 340 -26.18 -9.76 -0.41
N LEU A 341 -25.03 -9.33 -0.95
CA LEU A 341 -24.97 -8.17 -1.85
C LEU A 341 -25.62 -8.41 -3.22
N VAL A 342 -25.58 -9.64 -3.72
CA VAL A 342 -26.22 -10.04 -4.98
C VAL A 342 -27.72 -10.30 -4.80
N GLY A 343 -28.13 -10.75 -3.60
CA GLY A 343 -29.52 -11.06 -3.28
C GLY A 343 -30.46 -9.86 -3.13
N GLY A 344 -29.91 -8.65 -2.88
CA GLY A 344 -30.68 -7.42 -2.67
C GLY A 344 -30.84 -7.03 -1.20
#